data_AF-A0A8D2LHG9-F1
#
_entry.id   AF-A0A8D2LHG9-F1
#
_cell.length_a   1.000
_cell.length_b   1.000
_cell.length_c   1.000
_cell.angle_alpha   90.00
_cell.angle_beta   90.00
_cell.angle_gamma   90.00
#
_symmetry.space_group_name_H-M   'P 1'
#
loop_
_entity.id
_entity.type
_entity.pdbx_description
1 polymer ?
#
loop_
_entity_poly.entity_id
_entity_poly.type
_entity_poly.pdbx_seq_one_letter_code
_entity_poly.pdbx_strand_id
1 'polypeptide(L)'
;MPGPPRGCPNPLFTRWLQEWRDQAAERGRVRTQRAYERALSSLRKYPLPLRSGREARILQYFGERICRQLDEQLEKHRGAQDAAGGTGELDQERPLQAGDGSCRLLTFPEFNQGAVKNKAQTVSEVFARQLLQISGISGDKAAAILERYKTPASLLAAYAACQTPRDQEQLLSSIKCGKLQRNLGPALSKTVAQLYCTQGPLP
;
A
#
# COMPACT_ATOMS: atom_id res chain seq x y z
N MET A 1 23.13 -19.17 32.51
CA MET A 1 23.92 -19.40 31.29
C MET A 1 23.49 -18.39 30.23
N PRO A 2 24.33 -17.44 29.80
CA PRO A 2 23.98 -16.59 28.66
C PRO A 2 23.97 -17.46 27.41
N GLY A 3 22.85 -17.45 26.69
CA GLY A 3 22.65 -18.24 25.47
C GLY A 3 23.59 -17.84 24.34
N PRO A 4 23.72 -18.70 23.30
CA PRO A 4 24.63 -18.45 22.18
C PRO A 4 24.29 -17.11 21.51
N PRO A 5 25.30 -16.29 21.13
CA PRO A 5 25.05 -15.03 20.46
C PRO A 5 24.33 -15.32 19.14
N ARG A 6 23.09 -14.85 19.06
CA ARG A 6 22.24 -14.94 17.87
C ARG A 6 23.05 -14.39 16.69
N GLY A 7 23.23 -15.24 15.67
CA GLY A 7 24.06 -14.97 14.51
C GLY A 7 23.78 -13.59 13.93
N CYS A 8 24.84 -12.84 13.62
CA CYS A 8 24.72 -11.50 13.07
C CYS A 8 23.83 -11.53 11.81
N PRO A 9 22.84 -10.61 11.68
CA PRO A 9 21.86 -10.59 10.57
C PRO A 9 22.47 -10.59 9.16
N ASN A 10 23.74 -10.16 9.03
CA ASN A 10 24.49 -10.22 7.78
C ASN A 10 25.92 -10.77 8.01
N PRO A 11 26.12 -12.09 7.89
CA PRO A 11 27.43 -12.70 8.15
C PRO A 11 28.46 -12.36 7.06
N LEU A 12 28.06 -12.18 5.80
CA LEU A 12 28.97 -11.91 4.69
C LEU A 12 29.56 -10.51 4.77
N PHE A 13 28.73 -9.48 4.95
CA PHE A 13 29.22 -8.10 5.04
C PHE A 13 30.08 -7.90 6.29
N THR A 14 29.74 -8.58 7.39
CA THR A 14 30.54 -8.55 8.61
C THR A 14 31.94 -9.10 8.38
N ARG A 15 32.07 -10.25 7.68
CA ARG A 15 33.37 -10.84 7.35
C ARG A 15 34.19 -9.92 6.44
N TRP A 16 33.61 -9.42 5.35
CA TRP A 16 34.34 -8.57 4.42
C TRP A 16 34.78 -7.24 5.04
N LEU A 17 33.94 -6.60 5.85
CA LEU A 17 34.33 -5.38 6.57
C LEU A 17 35.42 -5.64 7.62
N GLN A 18 35.43 -6.82 8.27
CA GLN A 18 36.52 -7.24 9.16
C GLN A 18 37.82 -7.43 8.39
N GLU A 19 37.78 -8.18 7.29
CA GLU A 19 38.95 -8.38 6.42
C GLU A 19 39.50 -7.06 5.88
N TRP A 20 38.64 -6.13 5.45
CA TRP A 20 39.08 -4.83 4.95
C TRP A 20 39.66 -3.93 6.03
N ARG A 21 39.16 -4.03 7.27
CA ARG A 21 39.75 -3.36 8.43
C ARG A 21 41.15 -3.89 8.70
N ASP A 22 41.31 -5.21 8.69
CA ASP A 22 42.59 -5.87 8.99
C ASP A 22 43.60 -5.59 7.86
N GLN A 23 43.18 -5.63 6.60
CA GLN A 23 43.98 -5.20 5.44
C GLN A 23 44.37 -3.71 5.50
N ALA A 24 43.49 -2.84 6.03
CA ALA A 24 43.82 -1.44 6.21
C ALA A 24 44.80 -1.22 7.37
N ALA A 25 44.74 -2.04 8.42
CA ALA A 25 45.69 -2.01 9.53
C ALA A 25 47.09 -2.46 9.08
N GLU A 26 47.18 -3.57 8.34
CA GLU A 26 48.43 -4.08 7.75
C GLU A 26 49.10 -3.04 6.84
N ARG A 27 48.30 -2.30 6.06
CA ARG A 27 48.77 -1.26 5.14
C ARG A 27 49.00 0.10 5.84
N GLY A 28 48.87 0.19 7.16
CA GLY A 28 49.07 1.42 7.93
C GLY A 28 48.05 2.53 7.67
N ARG A 29 46.89 2.23 7.06
CA ARG A 29 45.85 3.22 6.71
C ARG A 29 44.84 3.42 7.83
N VAL A 30 45.28 4.12 8.89
CA VAL A 30 44.51 4.37 10.12
C VAL A 30 43.11 4.97 9.87
N ARG A 31 42.99 5.93 8.95
CA ARG A 31 41.68 6.58 8.65
C ARG A 31 40.68 5.59 8.02
N THR A 32 41.16 4.73 7.14
CA THR A 32 40.32 3.73 6.45
C THR A 32 39.96 2.57 7.40
N GLN A 33 40.90 2.15 8.24
CA GLN A 33 40.65 1.18 9.31
C GLN A 33 39.51 1.64 10.23
N ARG A 34 39.59 2.88 10.74
CA ARG A 34 38.54 3.47 11.60
C ARG A 34 37.20 3.58 10.87
N ALA A 35 37.19 3.82 9.57
CA ALA A 35 35.96 3.87 8.77
C ALA A 35 35.25 2.50 8.73
N TYR A 36 35.99 1.42 8.47
CA TYR A 36 35.43 0.05 8.48
C TYR A 36 35.00 -0.40 9.88
N GLU A 37 35.73 -0.01 10.92
CA GLU A 37 35.35 -0.29 12.31
C GLU A 37 34.03 0.38 12.71
N ARG A 38 33.83 1.65 12.30
CA ARG A 38 32.56 2.36 12.51
C ARG A 38 31.41 1.74 11.70
N ALA A 39 31.67 1.33 10.46
CA ALA A 39 30.70 0.61 9.64
C ALA A 39 30.29 -0.73 10.27
N LEU A 40 31.23 -1.52 10.80
CA LEU A 40 30.96 -2.76 11.54
C LEU A 40 30.08 -2.52 12.77
N SER A 41 30.35 -1.47 13.53
CA SER A 41 29.54 -1.10 14.69
C SER A 41 28.11 -0.72 14.30
N SER A 42 27.94 0.00 13.19
CA SER A 42 26.60 0.34 12.66
C SER A 42 25.86 -0.90 12.15
N LEU A 43 26.54 -1.82 11.49
CA LEU A 43 25.95 -3.06 10.96
C LEU A 43 25.47 -4.00 12.07
N ARG A 44 26.22 -4.10 13.18
CA ARG A 44 25.84 -4.92 14.35
C ARG A 44 24.61 -4.40 15.10
N LYS A 45 24.37 -3.09 15.06
CA LYS A 45 23.19 -2.47 15.69
C LYS A 45 21.92 -2.60 14.85
N TYR A 46 22.06 -2.94 13.56
CA TYR A 46 20.93 -3.04 12.65
C TYR A 46 20.39 -4.48 12.62
N PRO A 47 19.12 -4.71 13.02
CA PRO A 47 18.58 -6.06 13.20
C PRO A 47 18.12 -6.73 11.90
N LEU A 48 18.06 -6.02 10.77
CA LEU A 48 17.55 -6.54 9.50
C LEU A 48 18.68 -6.96 8.55
N PRO A 49 18.52 -8.05 7.78
CA PRO A 49 19.51 -8.49 6.79
C PRO A 49 19.54 -7.52 5.61
N LEU A 50 20.75 -7.14 5.19
CA LEU A 50 20.99 -6.34 3.99
C LEU A 50 21.44 -7.25 2.86
N ARG A 51 20.84 -7.14 1.68
CA ARG A 51 21.06 -8.01 0.51
C ARG A 51 21.91 -7.35 -0.58
N SER A 52 22.19 -6.06 -0.47
CA SER A 52 23.05 -5.31 -1.39
C SER A 52 23.75 -4.16 -0.67
N GLY A 53 24.92 -3.75 -1.18
CA GLY A 53 25.60 -2.52 -0.80
C GLY A 53 24.73 -1.28 -0.95
N ARG A 54 23.83 -1.23 -1.94
CA ARG A 54 22.84 -0.15 -2.10
C ARG A 54 21.88 -0.07 -0.91
N GLU A 55 21.44 -1.20 -0.38
CA GLU A 55 20.58 -1.25 0.81
C GLU A 55 21.35 -0.83 2.06
N ALA A 56 22.65 -1.13 2.13
CA ALA A 56 23.51 -0.73 3.24
C ALA A 56 23.71 0.78 3.38
N ARG A 57 23.33 1.58 2.37
CA ARG A 57 23.38 3.04 2.40
C ARG A 57 22.50 3.66 3.50
N ILE A 58 21.50 2.94 4.00
CA ILE A 58 20.69 3.38 5.16
C ILE A 58 21.52 3.45 6.46
N LEU A 59 22.62 2.70 6.54
CA LEU A 59 23.45 2.63 7.73
C LEU A 59 24.44 3.80 7.79
N GLN A 60 24.68 4.30 9.01
CA GLN A 60 25.71 5.32 9.22
C GLN A 60 27.08 4.77 8.83
N TYR A 61 27.89 5.62 8.21
CA TYR A 61 29.26 5.30 7.75
C TYR A 61 29.34 4.38 6.52
N PHE A 62 28.21 4.01 5.91
CA PHE A 62 28.18 3.33 4.62
C PHE A 62 28.05 4.35 3.48
N GLY A 63 29.18 4.98 3.14
CA GLY A 63 29.28 5.86 1.97
C GLY A 63 29.37 5.09 0.66
N GLU A 64 29.25 5.80 -0.47
CA GLU A 64 29.26 5.23 -1.84
C GLU A 64 30.39 4.23 -2.08
N ARG A 65 31.59 4.50 -1.55
CA ARG A 65 32.74 3.61 -1.68
C ARG A 65 32.53 2.26 -0.99
N ILE A 66 32.02 2.26 0.24
CA ILE A 66 31.78 1.02 1.01
C ILE A 66 30.62 0.25 0.37
N CYS A 67 29.55 0.94 -0.03
CA CYS A 67 28.41 0.33 -0.72
C CYS A 67 28.83 -0.34 -2.02
N ARG A 68 29.55 0.37 -2.88
CA ARG A 68 30.05 -0.17 -4.16
C ARG A 68 30.96 -1.38 -3.94
N GLN A 69 31.87 -1.30 -2.96
CA GLN A 69 32.81 -2.39 -2.68
C GLN A 69 32.09 -3.64 -2.13
N LEU A 70 30.98 -3.48 -1.41
CA LEU A 70 30.12 -4.59 -0.97
C LEU A 70 29.34 -5.22 -2.14
N ASP A 71 28.80 -4.40 -3.05
CA ASP A 71 28.13 -4.89 -4.27
C ASP A 71 29.11 -5.68 -5.16
N GLU A 72 30.34 -5.18 -5.35
CA GLU A 72 31.38 -5.88 -6.12
C GLU A 72 31.80 -7.22 -5.48
N GLN A 73 31.83 -7.32 -4.14
CA GLN A 73 32.09 -8.61 -3.48
C GLN A 73 30.92 -9.58 -3.57
N LEU A 74 29.68 -9.08 -3.57
CA LEU A 74 28.49 -9.91 -3.78
C LEU A 74 28.50 -10.55 -5.16
N GLU A 75 28.81 -9.81 -6.22
CA GLU A 75 28.92 -10.36 -7.58
C GLU A 75 30.01 -11.43 -7.68
N LYS A 76 31.18 -11.19 -7.06
CA LYS A 76 32.28 -12.16 -7.03
C LYS A 76 31.91 -13.44 -6.28
N HIS A 77 31.24 -13.32 -5.15
CA HIS A 77 30.80 -14.46 -4.35
C HIS A 77 29.67 -15.24 -5.04
N ARG A 78 28.78 -14.55 -5.78
CA ARG A 78 27.70 -15.16 -6.55
C ARG A 78 28.25 -16.00 -7.71
N GLY A 79 29.22 -15.47 -8.45
CA GLY A 79 29.90 -16.22 -9.52
C GLY A 79 30.71 -17.44 -9.03
N ALA A 80 31.13 -17.46 -7.75
CA ALA A 80 31.80 -18.61 -7.14
C ALA A 80 30.83 -19.68 -6.60
N GLN A 81 29.59 -19.31 -6.25
CA GLN A 81 28.55 -20.26 -5.82
C GLN A 81 27.92 -21.03 -6.99
N ASP A 82 27.89 -20.42 -8.19
CA ASP A 82 27.34 -21.05 -9.41
C ASP A 82 28.23 -22.19 -9.97
N ALA A 83 29.43 -22.41 -9.42
CA ALA A 83 30.32 -23.51 -9.81
C ALA A 83 30.16 -24.80 -8.96
N ALA A 84 29.36 -24.78 -7.88
CA ALA A 84 29.22 -25.91 -6.95
C ALA A 84 27.77 -26.36 -6.68
N GLY A 85 26.79 -25.97 -7.51
CA GLY A 85 25.39 -26.33 -7.27
C GLY A 85 24.47 -26.06 -8.45
N GLY A 86 24.70 -26.76 -9.56
CA GLY A 86 23.74 -26.83 -10.65
C GLY A 86 22.60 -27.79 -10.35
N THR A 87 21.43 -27.24 -10.00
CA THR A 87 20.13 -27.73 -10.48
C THR A 87 19.26 -26.52 -10.72
N GLY A 88 19.07 -26.17 -11.98
CA GLY A 88 18.03 -25.24 -12.37
C GLY A 88 16.66 -25.88 -12.11
N GLU A 89 15.76 -25.14 -11.50
CA GLU A 89 14.33 -25.34 -11.67
C GLU A 89 13.65 -23.96 -11.70
N LEU A 90 12.91 -23.78 -12.77
CA LEU A 90 11.99 -22.69 -13.07
C LEU A 90 10.86 -22.66 -12.04
N ASP A 91 10.28 -21.47 -11.85
CA ASP A 91 8.91 -21.24 -11.37
C ASP A 91 8.35 -22.22 -10.32
N GLN A 92 8.67 -21.96 -9.05
CA GLN A 92 7.67 -22.23 -8.00
C GLN A 92 7.87 -21.30 -6.81
N GLU A 93 6.93 -20.36 -6.66
CA GLU A 93 6.70 -19.64 -5.42
C GLU A 93 6.40 -20.67 -4.31
N ARG A 94 7.43 -21.08 -3.56
CA ARG A 94 7.25 -21.78 -2.29
C ARG A 94 6.96 -20.74 -1.22
N PRO A 95 5.79 -20.75 -0.56
CA PRO A 95 5.53 -19.86 0.55
C PRO A 95 6.52 -20.21 1.68
N LEU A 96 7.40 -19.28 2.01
CA LEU A 96 8.16 -19.35 3.24
C LEU A 96 7.15 -19.34 4.39
N GLN A 97 7.03 -20.48 5.08
CA GLN A 97 6.20 -20.58 6.27
C GLN A 97 6.69 -19.53 7.28
N ALA A 98 5.84 -18.52 7.49
CA ALA A 98 6.02 -17.52 8.51
C ALA A 98 6.01 -18.20 9.88
N GLY A 99 7.12 -18.07 10.62
CA GLY A 99 7.07 -18.19 12.07
C GLY A 99 6.02 -17.22 12.63
N ASP A 100 5.40 -17.65 13.73
CA ASP A 100 4.21 -17.10 14.43
C ASP A 100 4.36 -15.64 14.95
N GLY A 101 4.71 -14.73 14.04
CA GLY A 101 5.01 -13.32 14.34
C GLY A 101 5.49 -12.51 13.14
N SER A 102 5.41 -13.04 11.91
CA SER A 102 5.80 -12.32 10.70
C SER A 102 4.68 -11.39 10.22
N CYS A 103 4.88 -10.08 10.38
CA CYS A 103 4.04 -9.08 9.72
C CYS A 103 4.00 -9.31 8.20
N ARG A 104 2.82 -9.57 7.65
CA ARG A 104 2.60 -9.65 6.20
C ARG A 104 2.74 -8.24 5.61
N LEU A 105 3.87 -7.96 4.97
CA LEU A 105 4.08 -6.73 4.22
C LEU A 105 3.49 -6.87 2.81
N LEU A 106 2.99 -5.76 2.25
CA LEU A 106 2.59 -5.70 0.84
C LEU A 106 3.83 -5.75 -0.06
N THR A 107 3.72 -6.43 -1.20
CA THR A 107 4.75 -6.39 -2.23
C THR A 107 4.75 -5.02 -2.93
N PHE A 108 5.89 -4.62 -3.49
CA PHE A 108 5.98 -3.36 -4.23
C PHE A 108 4.98 -3.24 -5.39
N PRO A 109 4.74 -4.30 -6.21
CA PRO A 109 3.69 -4.28 -7.22
C PRO A 109 2.29 -4.05 -6.63
N GLU A 110 1.93 -4.71 -5.52
CA GLU A 110 0.63 -4.52 -4.84
C GLU A 110 0.46 -3.09 -4.32
N PHE A 111 1.51 -2.52 -3.71
CA PHE A 111 1.53 -1.13 -3.29
C PHE A 111 1.32 -0.17 -4.47
N ASN A 112 2.06 -0.38 -5.55
CA ASN A 112 2.01 0.47 -6.73
C ASN A 112 0.66 0.35 -7.47
N GLN A 113 0.08 -0.86 -7.52
CA GLN A 113 -1.28 -1.10 -8.03
C GLN A 113 -2.36 -0.41 -7.16
N GLY A 114 -2.20 -0.41 -5.83
CA GLY A 114 -3.08 0.35 -4.93
C GLY A 114 -2.97 1.87 -5.10
N ALA A 115 -1.83 2.35 -5.60
CA ALA A 115 -1.49 3.76 -5.79
C ALA A 115 -1.72 4.28 -7.22
N VAL A 116 -2.26 3.47 -8.15
CA VAL A 116 -2.54 3.94 -9.52
C VAL A 116 -3.52 5.12 -9.47
N LYS A 117 -3.23 6.16 -10.28
CA LYS A 117 -3.95 7.44 -10.29
C LYS A 117 -5.44 7.33 -10.64
N ASN A 118 -5.82 6.31 -11.41
CA ASN A 118 -7.21 6.04 -11.79
C ASN A 118 -7.64 4.71 -11.17
N LYS A 119 -8.34 4.79 -10.04
CA LYS A 119 -9.01 3.64 -9.44
C LYS A 119 -10.27 3.34 -10.23
N ALA A 120 -10.53 2.04 -10.47
CA ALA A 120 -11.81 1.62 -11.01
C ALA A 120 -12.94 2.13 -10.09
N GLN A 121 -13.98 2.71 -10.68
CA GLN A 121 -15.10 3.28 -9.93
C GLN A 121 -16.36 2.46 -10.23
N THR A 122 -17.16 2.20 -9.21
CA THR A 122 -18.45 1.53 -9.40
C THR A 122 -19.55 2.53 -9.75
N VAL A 123 -20.59 2.09 -10.46
CA VAL A 123 -21.77 2.92 -10.77
C VAL A 123 -22.39 3.48 -9.48
N SER A 124 -22.40 2.67 -8.42
CA SER A 124 -22.88 3.07 -7.10
C SER A 124 -22.05 4.22 -6.51
N GLU A 125 -20.71 4.15 -6.58
CA GLU A 125 -19.84 5.22 -6.09
C GLU A 125 -19.99 6.52 -6.89
N VAL A 126 -20.12 6.41 -8.21
CA VAL A 126 -20.39 7.56 -9.07
C VAL A 126 -21.74 8.17 -8.71
N PHE A 127 -22.77 7.35 -8.55
CA PHE A 127 -24.11 7.81 -8.20
C PHE A 127 -24.17 8.46 -6.82
N ALA A 128 -23.48 7.91 -5.82
CA ALA A 128 -23.34 8.54 -4.51
C ALA A 128 -22.73 9.94 -4.63
N ARG A 129 -21.66 10.10 -5.42
CA ARG A 129 -21.03 11.42 -5.65
C ARG A 129 -21.94 12.40 -6.38
N GLN A 130 -22.77 11.92 -7.30
CA GLN A 130 -23.79 12.74 -7.97
C GLN A 130 -24.85 13.23 -6.99
N LEU A 131 -25.37 12.36 -6.12
CA LEU A 131 -26.34 12.75 -5.08
C LEU A 131 -25.74 13.76 -4.10
N LEU A 132 -24.46 13.62 -3.76
CA LEU A 132 -23.75 14.58 -2.90
C LEU A 132 -23.60 15.98 -3.52
N GLN A 133 -23.80 16.16 -4.83
CA GLN A 133 -23.83 17.49 -5.44
C GLN A 133 -25.12 18.26 -5.12
N ILE A 134 -26.17 17.58 -4.65
CA ILE A 134 -27.44 18.22 -4.30
C ILE A 134 -27.33 18.78 -2.88
N SER A 135 -27.52 20.09 -2.75
CA SER A 135 -27.46 20.78 -1.46
C SER A 135 -28.42 20.13 -0.44
N GLY A 136 -27.89 19.77 0.73
CA GLY A 136 -28.64 19.14 1.80
C GLY A 136 -28.67 17.59 1.77
N ILE A 137 -28.13 16.95 0.74
CA ILE A 137 -27.87 15.50 0.74
C ILE A 137 -26.47 15.24 1.32
N SER A 138 -26.43 14.69 2.54
CA SER A 138 -25.21 14.22 3.19
C SER A 138 -24.87 12.78 2.78
N GLY A 139 -23.67 12.30 3.14
CA GLY A 139 -23.26 10.91 2.90
C GLY A 139 -24.26 9.89 3.44
N ASP A 140 -24.77 10.08 4.66
CA ASP A 140 -25.79 9.21 5.26
C ASP A 140 -27.11 9.18 4.47
N LYS A 141 -27.51 10.33 3.90
CA LYS A 141 -28.72 10.43 3.07
C LYS A 141 -28.52 9.76 1.71
N ALA A 142 -27.37 9.99 1.09
CA ALA A 142 -27.01 9.33 -0.18
C ALA A 142 -26.95 7.81 0.01
N ALA A 143 -26.30 7.33 1.07
CA ALA A 143 -26.24 5.90 1.39
C ALA A 143 -27.64 5.29 1.54
N ALA A 144 -28.55 5.95 2.26
CA ALA A 144 -29.92 5.48 2.42
C ALA A 144 -30.71 5.40 1.10
N ILE A 145 -30.48 6.34 0.17
CA ILE A 145 -31.05 6.26 -1.19
C ILE A 145 -30.45 5.07 -1.95
N LEU A 146 -29.13 4.87 -1.86
CA LEU A 146 -28.41 3.79 -2.53
C LEU A 146 -28.79 2.39 -2.02
N GLU A 147 -29.14 2.26 -0.74
CA GLU A 147 -29.65 1.01 -0.17
C GLU A 147 -30.92 0.54 -0.90
N ARG A 148 -31.76 1.49 -1.34
CA ARG A 148 -32.97 1.19 -2.11
C ARG A 148 -32.76 1.17 -3.62
N TYR A 149 -31.94 2.08 -4.12
CA TYR A 149 -31.70 2.28 -5.55
C TYR A 149 -30.19 2.37 -5.79
N LYS A 150 -29.55 1.23 -6.09
CA LYS A 150 -28.08 1.17 -6.26
C LYS A 150 -27.56 1.94 -7.48
N THR A 151 -28.43 2.23 -8.46
CA THR A 151 -28.06 2.88 -9.72
C THR A 151 -29.07 3.97 -10.11
N PRO A 152 -28.65 4.98 -10.89
CA PRO A 152 -29.57 6.00 -11.40
C PRO A 152 -30.71 5.40 -12.23
N ALA A 153 -30.42 4.36 -13.02
CA ALA A 153 -31.43 3.66 -13.83
C ALA A 153 -32.52 3.02 -12.96
N SER A 154 -32.15 2.44 -11.82
CA SER A 154 -33.11 1.87 -10.88
C SER A 154 -34.01 2.94 -10.26
N LEU A 155 -33.45 4.13 -9.95
CA LEU A 155 -34.23 5.26 -9.44
C LEU A 155 -35.19 5.81 -10.51
N LEU A 156 -34.71 5.96 -11.76
CA LEU A 156 -35.53 6.39 -12.88
C LEU A 156 -36.68 5.42 -13.19
N ALA A 157 -36.43 4.10 -13.11
CA ALA A 157 -37.47 3.10 -13.26
C ALA A 157 -38.56 3.22 -12.18
N ALA A 158 -38.16 3.53 -10.94
CA ALA A 158 -39.11 3.77 -9.86
C ALA A 158 -39.94 5.04 -10.08
N TYR A 159 -39.32 6.13 -10.58
CA TYR A 159 -40.06 7.34 -10.95
C TYR A 159 -41.02 7.13 -12.14
N ALA A 160 -40.62 6.32 -13.12
CA ALA A 160 -41.47 5.95 -14.26
C ALA A 160 -42.68 5.10 -13.85
N ALA A 161 -42.55 4.33 -12.76
CA ALA A 161 -43.66 3.56 -12.20
C ALA A 161 -44.66 4.41 -11.39
N CYS A 162 -44.30 5.65 -11.01
CA CYS A 162 -45.22 6.56 -10.33
C CYS A 162 -46.26 7.12 -11.30
N GLN A 163 -47.53 7.13 -10.89
CA GLN A 163 -48.64 7.60 -11.73
C GLN A 163 -48.84 9.12 -11.68
N THR A 164 -48.54 9.75 -10.53
CA THR A 164 -48.74 11.19 -10.35
C THR A 164 -47.41 11.89 -10.04
N PRO A 165 -47.27 13.18 -10.43
CA PRO A 165 -46.07 13.97 -10.08
C PRO A 165 -45.91 14.11 -8.57
N ARG A 166 -47.00 14.10 -7.80
CA ARG A 166 -46.96 14.15 -6.34
C ARG A 166 -46.34 12.89 -5.74
N ASP A 167 -46.63 11.72 -6.32
CA ASP A 167 -46.02 10.46 -5.88
C ASP A 167 -44.51 10.45 -6.16
N GLN A 168 -44.08 11.00 -7.29
CA GLN A 168 -42.67 11.19 -7.60
C GLN A 168 -42.00 12.11 -6.57
N GLU A 169 -42.61 13.25 -6.23
CA GLU A 169 -42.08 14.16 -5.20
C GLU A 169 -42.01 13.52 -3.81
N GLN A 170 -42.86 12.53 -3.50
CA GLN A 170 -42.91 11.85 -2.20
C GLN A 170 -42.13 10.52 -2.17
N LEU A 171 -41.66 10.01 -3.32
CA LEU A 171 -41.05 8.68 -3.45
C LEU A 171 -39.89 8.43 -2.47
N LEU A 172 -39.08 9.46 -2.21
CA LEU A 172 -37.90 9.38 -1.35
C LEU A 172 -38.13 10.01 0.04
N SER A 173 -39.30 10.62 0.29
CA SER A 173 -39.51 11.47 1.47
C SER A 173 -39.48 10.69 2.79
N SER A 174 -39.90 9.42 2.75
CA SER A 174 -39.99 8.50 3.89
C SER A 174 -38.74 7.65 4.12
N ILE A 175 -37.73 7.75 3.23
CA ILE A 175 -36.46 7.04 3.38
C ILE A 175 -35.78 7.45 4.69
N LYS A 176 -35.33 6.46 5.45
CA LYS A 176 -34.69 6.63 6.75
C LYS A 176 -33.19 6.79 6.58
N CYS A 177 -32.64 7.88 7.10
CA CYS A 177 -31.26 8.28 6.88
C CYS A 177 -30.44 8.27 8.18
N GLY A 178 -29.24 7.72 8.09
CA GLY A 178 -28.24 7.73 9.16
C GLY A 178 -28.64 6.94 10.40
N LYS A 179 -27.84 7.09 11.46
CA LYS A 179 -28.01 6.33 12.72
C LYS A 179 -29.33 6.63 13.44
N LEU A 180 -29.79 7.87 13.35
CA LEU A 180 -31.04 8.31 14.00
C LEU A 180 -32.28 8.02 13.15
N GLN A 181 -32.13 7.39 11.98
CA GLN A 181 -33.23 6.96 11.11
C GLN A 181 -34.22 8.10 10.82
N ARG A 182 -33.69 9.32 10.61
CA ARG A 182 -34.54 10.48 10.29
C ARG A 182 -35.03 10.38 8.86
N ASN A 183 -36.24 10.83 8.60
CA ASN A 183 -36.75 10.90 7.23
C ASN A 183 -35.89 11.86 6.39
N LEU A 184 -35.64 11.50 5.13
CA LEU A 184 -35.01 12.38 4.14
C LEU A 184 -35.79 13.71 4.02
N GLY A 185 -37.12 13.61 4.07
CA GLY A 185 -38.04 14.73 4.08
C GLY A 185 -38.55 15.12 2.68
N PRO A 186 -39.72 15.77 2.60
CA PRO A 186 -40.40 16.08 1.35
C PRO A 186 -39.65 17.09 0.49
N ALA A 187 -38.93 18.05 1.10
CA ALA A 187 -38.17 19.06 0.37
C ALA A 187 -37.07 18.44 -0.50
N LEU A 188 -36.23 17.58 0.09
CA LEU A 188 -35.16 16.90 -0.65
C LEU A 188 -35.70 15.89 -1.66
N SER A 189 -36.75 15.15 -1.29
CA SER A 189 -37.40 14.21 -2.21
C SER A 189 -37.93 14.91 -3.46
N LYS A 190 -38.55 16.09 -3.29
CA LYS A 190 -38.98 16.95 -4.39
C LYS A 190 -37.82 17.43 -5.25
N THR A 191 -36.72 17.90 -4.64
CA THR A 191 -35.53 18.34 -5.38
C THR A 191 -34.94 17.22 -6.25
N VAL A 192 -34.83 16.00 -5.71
CA VAL A 192 -34.35 14.85 -6.48
C VAL A 192 -35.33 14.48 -7.60
N ALA A 193 -36.64 14.49 -7.33
CA ALA A 193 -37.65 14.22 -8.35
C ALA A 193 -37.59 15.26 -9.48
N GLN A 194 -37.41 16.55 -9.17
CA GLN A 194 -37.23 17.59 -10.18
C GLN A 194 -36.00 17.30 -11.04
N LEU A 195 -34.85 16.93 -10.44
CA LEU A 195 -33.62 16.64 -11.19
C LEU A 195 -33.78 15.50 -12.21
N TYR A 196 -34.52 14.44 -11.85
CA TYR A 196 -34.65 13.24 -12.69
C TYR A 196 -35.90 13.20 -13.57
N CYS A 197 -36.97 13.92 -13.21
CA CYS A 197 -38.26 13.88 -13.92
C CYS A 197 -38.54 15.13 -14.77
N THR A 198 -37.76 16.20 -14.64
CA THR A 198 -37.97 17.41 -15.47
C THR A 198 -37.67 17.11 -16.93
N GLN A 199 -38.65 17.35 -17.79
CA GLN A 199 -38.51 17.25 -19.24
C GLN A 199 -38.00 18.58 -19.77
N GLY A 200 -36.80 18.59 -20.35
CA GLY A 200 -36.16 19.79 -20.89
C GLY A 200 -34.92 20.24 -20.11
N PRO A 201 -34.39 21.44 -20.40
CA PRO A 201 -33.22 21.97 -19.70
C PRO A 201 -33.53 22.20 -18.22
N LEU A 202 -32.58 21.81 -17.36
CA LEU A 202 -32.65 22.12 -15.94
C LEU A 202 -32.53 23.64 -15.74
N PRO A 203 -33.34 24.22 -14.83
CA PRO A 203 -33.33 25.66 -14.55
C PRO A 203 -32.05 26.13 -13.82
#